data_AF-A0A5S9MHV8-F1
#
_entry.id   AF-A0A5S9MHV8-F1
#
_cell.length_a   1.000
_cell.length_b   1.000
_cell.length_c   1.000
_cell.angle_alpha   90.00
_cell.angle_beta   90.00
_cell.angle_gamma   90.00
#
_symmetry.space_group_name_H-M   'P 1'
#
loop_
_entity.id
_entity.type
_entity.pdbx_description
1 polymer ?
#
loop_
_entity_poly.entity_id
_entity_poly.type
_entity_poly.pdbx_seq_one_letter_code
_entity_poly.pdbx_strand_id
1 'polypeptide(L)'
;MLRYKQKKVGIETANGQIKLADHECGMIEVETINGLIDLRGKSESIDAQSFNGNIAVQLSDEKCRSIYAKTTTGSVDVQIPRACAVTAELKSNLGSISHDLLDAEMIKEKKNETLQKEKMIKANQQAVHSISIFCRNKNRLNTSKAPIRQGVILHEEALSFSNR
;
A
#
# COMPACT_ATOMS: atom_id res chain seq x y z
N MET A 1 -18.08 21.28 0.64
CA MET A 1 -16.79 20.71 1.08
C MET A 1 -15.92 20.46 -0.15
N LEU A 2 -14.89 21.28 -0.39
CA LEU A 2 -13.96 21.08 -1.51
C LEU A 2 -12.96 19.98 -1.13
N ARG A 3 -12.99 18.84 -1.83
CA ARG A 3 -11.95 17.79 -1.71
C ARG A 3 -10.88 18.04 -2.75
N TYR A 4 -9.70 18.46 -2.32
CA TYR A 4 -8.56 18.67 -3.22
C TYR A 4 -7.89 17.33 -3.52
N LYS A 5 -8.04 16.82 -4.76
CA LYS A 5 -7.33 15.61 -5.22
C LYS A 5 -5.99 16.04 -5.81
N GLN A 6 -4.88 15.73 -5.15
CA GLN A 6 -3.55 15.95 -5.72
C GLN A 6 -3.30 14.95 -6.84
N LYS A 7 -2.87 15.41 -8.02
CA LYS A 7 -2.54 14.51 -9.14
C LYS A 7 -1.29 13.67 -8.82
N LYS A 8 -0.28 14.28 -8.20
CA LYS A 8 1.00 13.66 -7.85
C LYS A 8 1.56 14.28 -6.57
N VAL A 9 2.11 13.45 -5.69
CA VAL A 9 2.85 13.84 -4.49
C VAL A 9 4.23 13.17 -4.55
N GLY A 10 5.29 13.94 -4.29
CA GLY A 10 6.68 13.47 -4.22
C GLY A 10 7.31 13.91 -2.90
N ILE A 11 7.91 12.98 -2.14
CA ILE A 11 8.57 13.26 -0.86
C ILE A 11 9.87 12.47 -0.76
N GLU A 12 10.96 13.14 -0.42
CA GLU A 12 12.27 12.52 -0.22
C GLU A 12 12.87 13.00 1.11
N THR A 13 13.52 12.10 1.84
CA THR A 13 14.36 12.46 2.98
C THR A 13 15.55 11.52 3.12
N ALA A 14 16.69 12.02 3.61
CA ALA A 14 17.79 11.13 4.00
C ALA A 14 17.47 10.38 5.29
N ASN A 15 16.88 11.07 6.28
CA ASN A 15 16.60 10.51 7.60
C ASN A 15 15.21 10.94 8.07
N GLY A 16 14.53 10.03 8.74
CA GLY A 16 13.24 10.31 9.36
C GLY A 16 12.08 9.59 8.69
N GLN A 17 10.92 9.67 9.34
CA GLN A 17 9.73 8.94 8.94
C GLN A 17 8.89 9.77 7.98
N ILE A 18 8.36 9.13 6.93
CA ILE A 18 7.37 9.74 6.04
C ILE A 18 6.03 9.05 6.32
N LYS A 19 5.04 9.84 6.71
CA LYS A 19 3.68 9.35 7.03
C LYS A 19 2.64 10.17 6.28
N LEU A 20 1.81 9.50 5.47
CA LEU A 20 0.67 10.11 4.79
C LEU A 20 -0.61 9.37 5.19
N ALA A 21 -1.38 9.96 6.10
CA ALA A 21 -2.68 9.44 6.53
C ALA A 21 -3.83 10.13 5.80
N ASP A 22 -4.92 9.39 5.58
CA ASP A 22 -6.17 9.84 4.93
C ASP A 22 -5.97 10.60 3.61
N HIS A 23 -4.91 10.26 2.87
CA HIS A 23 -4.57 10.93 1.62
C HIS A 23 -5.54 10.53 0.49
N GLU A 24 -5.77 11.44 -0.46
CA GLU A 24 -6.46 11.14 -1.73
C GLU A 24 -5.65 11.74 -2.89
N CYS A 25 -4.80 10.90 -3.48
CA CYS A 25 -3.84 11.29 -4.51
C CYS A 25 -4.03 10.46 -5.79
N GLY A 26 -3.54 10.96 -6.93
CA GLY A 26 -3.38 10.14 -8.13
C GLY A 26 -2.16 9.23 -7.98
N MET A 27 -0.99 9.85 -7.86
CA MET A 27 0.30 9.16 -7.75
C MET A 27 1.05 9.62 -6.49
N ILE A 28 1.70 8.68 -5.82
CA ILE A 28 2.60 8.94 -4.69
C ILE A 28 3.97 8.36 -5.01
N GLU A 29 5.01 9.17 -4.90
CA GLU A 29 6.42 8.79 -4.97
C GLU A 29 7.11 9.18 -3.66
N VAL A 30 7.71 8.22 -2.97
CA VAL A 30 8.25 8.41 -1.62
C VAL A 30 9.57 7.70 -1.45
N GLU A 31 10.60 8.43 -1.04
CA GLU A 31 11.94 7.87 -0.85
C GLU A 31 12.55 8.26 0.48
N THR A 32 13.20 7.29 1.15
CA THR A 32 14.02 7.57 2.33
C THR A 32 15.26 6.69 2.40
N ILE A 33 16.39 7.22 2.86
CA ILE A 33 17.55 6.36 3.13
C ILE A 33 17.33 5.62 4.46
N ASN A 34 17.05 6.34 5.55
CA ASN A 34 16.84 5.76 6.86
C ASN A 34 15.49 6.21 7.46
N GLY A 35 14.50 5.33 7.47
CA GLY A 35 13.22 5.66 8.06
C GLY A 35 12.04 4.80 7.60
N LEU A 36 10.97 4.90 8.37
CA LEU A 36 9.68 4.29 8.04
C LEU A 36 8.97 5.10 6.94
N ILE A 37 8.39 4.40 5.97
CA ILE A 37 7.36 4.94 5.09
C ILE A 37 6.02 4.31 5.49
N ASP A 38 5.03 5.11 5.85
CA ASP A 38 3.66 4.66 6.22
C ASP A 38 2.61 5.44 5.42
N LEU A 39 1.97 4.76 4.48
CA LEU A 39 1.00 5.35 3.54
C LEU A 39 -0.37 4.73 3.77
N ARG A 40 -1.34 5.55 4.19
CA ARG A 40 -2.72 5.11 4.45
C ARG A 40 -3.70 6.05 3.76
N GLY A 41 -4.46 5.53 2.81
CA GLY A 41 -5.40 6.35 2.04
C GLY A 41 -5.75 5.79 0.67
N LYS A 42 -6.02 6.68 -0.28
CA LYS A 42 -6.42 6.36 -1.66
C LYS A 42 -5.39 6.91 -2.62
N SER A 43 -4.87 6.03 -3.47
CA SER A 43 -3.94 6.38 -4.53
C SER A 43 -4.18 5.49 -5.75
N GLU A 44 -4.01 6.01 -6.96
CA GLU A 44 -4.07 5.21 -8.19
C GLU A 44 -2.74 4.48 -8.44
N SER A 45 -1.61 5.04 -7.99
CA SER A 45 -0.29 4.41 -8.03
C SER A 45 0.58 4.84 -6.85
N ILE A 46 1.41 3.91 -6.35
CA ILE A 46 2.36 4.15 -5.27
C ILE A 46 3.75 3.61 -5.68
N ASP A 47 4.78 4.44 -5.55
CA ASP A 47 6.19 4.06 -5.56
C ASP A 47 6.81 4.47 -4.21
N ALA A 48 7.21 3.48 -3.42
CA ALA A 48 7.76 3.68 -2.08
C ALA A 48 9.09 2.92 -1.95
N GLN A 49 10.17 3.66 -1.68
CA GLN A 49 11.50 3.09 -1.59
C GLN A 49 12.22 3.52 -0.32
N SER A 50 12.81 2.54 0.36
CA SER A 50 13.68 2.77 1.50
C SER A 50 15.02 2.08 1.29
N PHE A 51 16.10 2.58 1.86
CA PHE A 51 17.33 1.79 1.97
C PHE A 51 17.31 0.96 3.26
N ASN A 52 17.16 1.63 4.40
CA ASN A 52 17.09 1.04 5.74
C ASN A 52 15.80 1.47 6.44
N GLY A 53 14.76 0.67 6.31
CA GLY A 53 13.46 1.02 6.86
C GLY A 53 12.34 0.09 6.44
N ASN A 54 11.27 0.14 7.23
CA ASN A 54 10.04 -0.58 6.92
C ASN A 54 9.17 0.28 6.01
N ILE A 55 8.41 -0.39 5.15
CA ILE A 55 7.41 0.23 4.29
C ILE A 55 6.07 -0.41 4.63
N ALA A 56 5.09 0.42 4.99
CA ALA A 56 3.71 0.02 5.24
C ALA A 56 2.79 0.77 4.29
N VAL A 57 1.97 0.04 3.53
CA VAL A 57 0.98 0.61 2.62
C VAL A 57 -0.38 0.03 2.96
N GLN A 58 -1.37 0.89 3.21
CA GLN A 58 -2.75 0.51 3.46
C GLN A 58 -3.68 1.29 2.53
N LEU A 59 -4.25 0.59 1.56
CA LEU A 59 -5.22 1.16 0.63
C LEU A 59 -6.63 1.13 1.21
N SER A 60 -7.35 2.23 1.02
CA SER A 60 -8.73 2.41 1.48
C SER A 60 -9.78 2.28 0.38
N ASP A 61 -9.36 2.12 -0.89
CA ASP A 61 -10.24 1.87 -2.02
C ASP A 61 -9.61 0.98 -3.09
N GLU A 62 -10.44 0.49 -4.00
CA GLU A 62 -10.07 -0.49 -5.04
C GLU A 62 -9.43 0.15 -6.28
N LYS A 63 -9.22 1.48 -6.27
CA LYS A 63 -8.81 2.23 -7.47
C LYS A 63 -7.31 2.20 -7.73
N CYS A 64 -6.53 1.67 -6.79
CA CYS A 64 -5.09 1.52 -6.98
C CYS A 64 -4.78 0.46 -8.03
N ARG A 65 -3.99 0.85 -9.04
CA ARG A 65 -3.61 0.01 -10.18
C ARG A 65 -2.21 -0.58 -10.00
N SER A 66 -1.33 0.12 -9.28
CA SER A 66 0.06 -0.30 -9.10
C SER A 66 0.65 0.10 -7.75
N ILE A 67 1.37 -0.84 -7.13
CA ILE A 67 2.23 -0.60 -5.97
C ILE A 67 3.62 -1.13 -6.29
N TYR A 68 4.63 -0.27 -6.21
CA TYR A 68 6.04 -0.64 -6.14
C TYR A 68 6.56 -0.29 -4.75
N ALA A 69 6.99 -1.30 -3.99
CA ALA A 69 7.50 -1.12 -2.64
C ALA A 69 8.80 -1.89 -2.44
N LYS A 70 9.88 -1.19 -2.07
CA LYS A 70 11.21 -1.81 -1.99
C LYS A 70 12.01 -1.26 -0.81
N THR A 71 12.57 -2.17 -0.02
CA THR A 71 13.59 -1.82 0.98
C THR A 71 14.84 -2.70 0.83
N THR A 72 16.04 -2.18 1.11
CA THR A 72 17.27 -3.00 1.14
C THR A 72 17.36 -3.77 2.45
N THR A 73 17.11 -3.08 3.57
CA THR A 73 17.07 -3.64 4.92
C THR A 73 15.78 -3.20 5.61
N GLY A 74 14.87 -4.14 5.84
CA GLY A 74 13.57 -3.88 6.45
C GLY A 74 12.50 -4.85 5.96
N SER A 75 11.25 -4.55 6.26
CA SER A 75 10.10 -5.28 5.75
C SER A 75 9.17 -4.41 4.93
N VAL A 76 8.48 -5.04 3.99
CA VAL A 76 7.38 -4.44 3.24
C VAL A 76 6.08 -5.10 3.66
N ASP A 77 5.13 -4.32 4.17
CA ASP A 77 3.77 -4.74 4.50
C ASP A 77 2.78 -3.97 3.62
N VAL A 78 1.99 -4.71 2.83
CA VAL A 78 0.99 -4.13 1.93
C VAL A 78 -0.37 -4.72 2.28
N GLN A 79 -1.33 -3.85 2.56
CA GLN A 79 -2.72 -4.18 2.81
C GLN A 79 -3.62 -3.54 1.74
N ILE A 80 -4.31 -4.39 0.98
CA ILE A 80 -5.20 -3.97 -0.12
C ILE A 80 -6.66 -4.34 0.15
N PRO A 81 -7.63 -3.72 -0.53
CA PRO A 81 -9.01 -4.18 -0.52
C PRO A 81 -9.14 -5.60 -1.08
N ARG A 82 -9.95 -6.43 -0.40
CA ARG A 82 -10.22 -7.82 -0.84
C ARG A 82 -10.89 -7.90 -2.23
N ALA A 83 -11.61 -6.86 -2.64
CA ALA A 83 -12.41 -6.85 -3.86
C ALA A 83 -11.60 -6.57 -5.15
N CYS A 84 -10.26 -6.51 -5.08
CA CYS A 84 -9.41 -6.36 -6.26
C CYS A 84 -8.89 -7.70 -6.78
N ALA A 85 -8.77 -7.82 -8.10
CA ALA A 85 -7.92 -8.81 -8.76
C ALA A 85 -6.46 -8.44 -8.50
N VAL A 86 -5.64 -9.39 -8.08
CA VAL A 86 -4.26 -9.14 -7.69
C VAL A 86 -3.31 -9.87 -8.61
N THR A 87 -2.29 -9.18 -9.10
CA THR A 87 -1.07 -9.80 -9.63
C THR A 87 0.10 -9.31 -8.79
N ALA A 88 0.73 -10.19 -8.03
CA ALA A 88 1.80 -9.84 -7.10
C ALA A 88 3.10 -10.54 -7.45
N GLU A 89 4.19 -9.77 -7.53
CA GLU A 89 5.56 -10.25 -7.60
C GLU A 89 6.27 -9.91 -6.28
N LEU A 90 6.58 -10.94 -5.50
CA LEU A 90 7.18 -10.81 -4.18
C LEU A 90 8.60 -11.37 -4.24
N LYS A 91 9.61 -10.53 -3.97
CA LYS A 91 11.03 -10.91 -3.95
C LYS A 91 11.66 -10.66 -2.59
N SER A 92 12.46 -11.58 -2.08
CA SER A 92 13.19 -11.40 -0.82
C SER A 92 14.62 -11.90 -0.98
N ASN A 93 15.61 -11.08 -0.59
CA ASN A 93 17.02 -11.48 -0.60
C ASN A 93 17.37 -12.29 0.66
N LEU A 94 16.82 -11.90 1.82
CA LEU A 94 16.99 -12.59 3.10
C LEU A 94 15.71 -12.42 3.92
N GLY A 95 14.90 -13.48 4.06
CA GLY A 95 13.66 -13.40 4.83
C GLY A 95 12.52 -14.30 4.35
N SER A 96 11.33 -13.95 4.82
CA SER A 96 10.05 -14.62 4.52
C SER A 96 9.26 -13.84 3.48
N ILE A 97 8.46 -14.57 2.71
CA ILE A 97 7.39 -14.03 1.87
C ILE A 97 6.12 -14.69 2.37
N SER A 98 5.14 -13.90 2.81
CA SER A 98 3.82 -14.38 3.26
C SER A 98 2.69 -13.59 2.61
N HIS A 99 1.56 -14.23 2.37
CA HIS A 99 0.37 -13.56 1.86
C HIS A 99 -0.92 -14.22 2.37
N ASP A 100 -1.95 -13.40 2.59
CA ASP A 100 -3.29 -13.81 3.03
C ASP A 100 -4.35 -13.48 1.96
N LEU A 101 -3.99 -13.69 0.68
CA LEU A 101 -4.88 -13.51 -0.46
C LEU A 101 -5.82 -14.74 -0.57
N LEU A 102 -7.12 -14.50 -0.69
CA LEU A 102 -8.08 -15.57 -0.97
C LEU A 102 -7.98 -16.01 -2.44
N ASP A 103 -8.18 -17.30 -2.69
CA ASP A 103 -8.15 -17.91 -4.03
C ASP A 103 -6.86 -17.58 -4.79
N ALA A 104 -5.74 -17.61 -4.07
CA ALA A 104 -4.42 -17.31 -4.60
C ALA A 104 -3.88 -18.50 -5.41
N GLU A 105 -3.56 -18.25 -6.67
CA GLU A 105 -2.84 -19.14 -7.56
C GLU A 105 -1.36 -18.75 -7.59
N MET A 106 -0.47 -19.72 -7.31
CA MET A 106 0.98 -19.53 -7.43
C MET A 106 1.42 -19.79 -8.87
N ILE A 107 1.72 -18.73 -9.61
CA ILE A 107 2.16 -18.81 -11.01
C ILE A 107 3.63 -19.22 -11.12
N LYS A 108 4.45 -18.74 -10.18
CA LYS A 108 5.89 -19.03 -10.16
C LYS A 108 6.42 -18.99 -8.74
N GLU A 109 7.27 -19.95 -8.42
CA GLU A 109 8.08 -19.94 -7.22
C GLU A 109 9.53 -20.27 -7.58
N LYS A 110 10.46 -19.40 -7.15
CA LYS A 110 11.90 -19.61 -7.31
C LYS A 110 12.59 -19.42 -5.97
N LYS A 111 13.46 -20.36 -5.61
CA LYS A 111 14.38 -20.26 -4.50
C LYS A 111 15.75 -20.65 -5.02
N ASN A 112 16.74 -19.76 -4.89
CA ASN A 112 18.10 -20.04 -5.33
C ASN A 112 19.02 -20.39 -4.15
N GLU A 113 20.25 -20.77 -4.47
CA GLU A 113 21.29 -21.09 -3.49
C GLU A 113 21.70 -19.87 -2.65
N THR A 114 21.52 -18.64 -3.17
CA THR A 114 21.88 -17.38 -2.47
C THR A 114 20.80 -16.85 -1.53
N LEU A 115 19.92 -17.74 -1.01
CA LEU A 115 18.80 -17.45 -0.10
C LEU A 115 17.70 -16.53 -0.67
N GLN A 116 17.81 -16.11 -1.93
CA GLN A 116 16.81 -15.30 -2.59
C GLN A 116 15.57 -16.15 -2.90
N LYS A 117 14.41 -15.60 -2.57
CA LYS A 117 13.09 -16.17 -2.86
C LYS A 117 12.31 -15.21 -3.75
N GLU A 118 11.58 -15.76 -4.70
CA GLU A 118 10.66 -15.05 -5.57
C GLU A 118 9.37 -15.84 -5.69
N LYS A 119 8.23 -15.15 -5.57
CA LYS A 119 6.90 -15.70 -5.81
C LYS A 119 6.13 -14.77 -6.73
N MET A 120 5.46 -15.33 -7.73
CA MET A 120 4.48 -14.63 -8.56
C MET A 120 3.11 -15.24 -8.29
N ILE A 121 2.17 -14.41 -7.85
CA ILE A 121 0.86 -14.83 -7.36
C ILE A 121 -0.21 -14.07 -8.15
N LYS A 122 -1.29 -14.77 -8.49
CA LYS A 122 -2.54 -14.16 -8.95
C LYS A 122 -3.66 -14.51 -7.99
N ALA A 123 -4.59 -13.59 -7.75
CA ALA A 123 -5.76 -13.85 -6.91
C ALA A 123 -6.98 -13.09 -7.42
N ASN A 124 -8.18 -13.60 -7.14
CA ASN A 124 -9.46 -12.91 -7.40
C ASN A 124 -9.60 -12.36 -8.84
N GLN A 125 -9.22 -13.14 -9.86
CA GLN A 125 -9.09 -12.66 -11.25
C GLN A 125 -10.41 -12.27 -11.93
N GLN A 126 -11.56 -12.50 -11.28
CA GLN A 126 -12.89 -12.13 -11.79
C GLN A 126 -13.33 -10.72 -11.35
N ALA A 127 -12.58 -10.07 -10.46
CA ALA A 127 -12.93 -8.74 -9.98
C ALA A 127 -12.78 -7.65 -11.05
N VAL A 128 -13.58 -6.60 -10.93
CA VAL A 128 -13.63 -5.47 -11.87
C VAL A 128 -12.36 -4.61 -11.80
N HIS A 129 -11.84 -4.40 -10.59
CA HIS A 129 -10.61 -3.62 -10.37
C HIS A 129 -9.41 -4.56 -10.24
N SER A 130 -8.32 -4.23 -10.92
CA SER A 130 -7.07 -4.99 -10.87
C SER A 130 -5.91 -4.17 -10.32
N ILE A 131 -5.07 -4.80 -9.49
CA ILE A 131 -3.86 -4.20 -8.94
C ILE A 131 -2.63 -5.08 -9.21
N SER A 132 -1.57 -4.44 -9.68
CA SER A 132 -0.24 -5.03 -9.81
C SER A 132 0.64 -4.61 -8.64
N ILE A 133 1.25 -5.57 -7.95
CA ILE A 133 2.04 -5.31 -6.74
C ILE A 133 3.44 -5.89 -6.92
N PHE A 134 4.46 -5.06 -6.79
CA PHE A 134 5.84 -5.49 -6.69
C PHE A 134 6.36 -5.15 -5.29
N CYS A 135 6.80 -6.16 -4.55
CA CYS A 135 7.39 -5.97 -3.23
C CYS A 135 8.76 -6.62 -3.14
N ARG A 136 9.73 -5.89 -2.60
CA ARG A 136 11.07 -6.40 -2.36
C ARG A 136 11.51 -6.24 -0.91
N ASN A 137 11.98 -7.36 -0.36
CA ASN A 137 12.53 -7.60 0.97
C ASN A 137 11.49 -7.83 2.09
N LYS A 138 11.68 -8.92 2.86
CA LYS A 138 10.75 -9.48 3.87
C LYS A 138 9.31 -8.99 3.70
N ASN A 139 8.58 -9.64 2.80
CA ASN A 139 7.28 -9.14 2.33
C ASN A 139 6.11 -9.83 3.06
N ARG A 140 5.11 -9.04 3.42
CA ARG A 140 3.77 -9.49 3.82
C ARG A 140 2.72 -8.78 2.96
N LEU A 141 1.82 -9.55 2.35
CA LEU A 141 0.70 -9.04 1.55
C LEU A 141 -0.63 -9.53 2.11
N ASN A 142 -1.43 -8.61 2.63
CA ASN A 142 -2.71 -8.93 3.26
C ASN A 142 -3.87 -8.29 2.51
N THR A 143 -5.05 -8.89 2.66
CA THR A 143 -6.31 -8.24 2.26
C THR A 143 -7.02 -7.71 3.48
N SER A 144 -7.74 -6.60 3.32
CA SER A 144 -8.69 -6.11 4.30
C SER A 144 -10.07 -5.96 3.67
N LYS A 145 -11.11 -6.10 4.49
CA LYS A 145 -12.42 -5.58 4.10
C LYS A 145 -12.20 -4.09 3.86
N ALA A 146 -12.50 -3.60 2.65
CA ALA A 146 -12.50 -2.17 2.40
C ALA A 146 -13.30 -1.50 3.52
N PRO A 147 -12.84 -0.36 4.08
CA PRO A 147 -13.64 0.34 5.08
C PRO A 147 -15.02 0.56 4.48
N ILE A 148 -16.02 -0.11 5.06
CA ILE A 148 -17.41 0.11 4.74
C ILE A 148 -17.58 1.61 4.93
N ARG A 149 -17.97 2.34 3.88
CA ARG A 149 -18.41 3.71 4.02
C ARG A 149 -19.64 3.67 4.92
N GLN A 150 -19.46 3.69 6.24
CA GLN A 150 -20.52 4.13 7.11
C GLN A 150 -20.79 5.58 6.70
N GLY A 151 -21.97 5.80 6.13
CA GLY A 151 -22.46 7.14 5.87
C GLY A 151 -22.39 7.91 7.18
N VAL A 152 -21.47 8.87 7.25
CA VAL A 152 -21.48 9.85 8.32
C VAL A 152 -22.69 10.73 8.02
N ILE A 153 -23.83 10.42 8.64
CA ILE A 153 -24.87 11.41 8.87
C ILE A 153 -24.24 12.37 9.87
N LEU A 154 -23.75 13.50 9.38
CA LEU A 154 -23.40 14.62 10.25
C LEU A 154 -24.74 15.19 10.73
N HIS A 155 -25.10 14.92 11.98
CA HIS A 155 -26.02 15.80 12.70
C HIS A 155 -25.30 17.14 12.88
N GLU A 156 -25.82 18.17 12.22
CA GLU A 156 -25.41 19.55 12.38
C GLU A 156 -25.97 20.04 13.73
N GLU A 157 -25.18 19.98 14.79
CA GLU A 157 -25.46 20.75 16.00
C GLU A 157 -24.98 22.18 15.79
N ALA A 158 -25.96 23.08 15.62
CA ALA A 158 -25.74 24.51 15.59
C ALA A 158 -25.17 24.99 16.93
N LEU A 159 -23.91 25.39 16.94
CA LEU A 159 -23.37 26.21 18.02
C LEU A 159 -23.59 27.69 17.68
N SER A 160 -24.71 28.21 18.19
CA SER A 160 -24.88 29.64 18.40
C SER A 160 -23.88 30.11 19.46
N PHE A 161 -22.95 30.99 19.09
CA PHE A 161 -22.30 31.86 20.07
C PHE A 161 -22.61 33.31 19.75
N SER A 162 -23.39 33.87 20.66
CA SER A 162 -23.77 35.27 20.82
C SER A 162 -22.54 36.12 21.10
N ASN A 163 -22.33 37.18 20.32
CA ASN A 163 -21.47 38.30 20.70
C ASN A 163 -22.07 39.04 21.91
N ARG A 164 -21.31 39.13 22.99
CA ARG A 164 -21.29 40.29 23.88
C ARG A 164 -19.87 40.54 24.33
#